data_AF-A0AAU4BN17-F1
#
_entry.id   AF-A0AAU4BN17-F1
#
_cell.length_a   1.000
_cell.length_b   1.000
_cell.length_c   1.000
_cell.angle_alpha   90.00
_cell.angle_beta   90.00
_cell.angle_gamma   90.00
#
_symmetry.space_group_name_H-M   'P 1'
#
loop_
_entity.id
_entity.type
_entity.pdbx_description
1 polymer ?
#
loop_
_entity_poly.entity_id
_entity_poly.type
_entity_poly.pdbx_seq_one_letter_code
_entity_poly.pdbx_strand_id
1 'polypeptide(L)'
;MTAIDARWFAEKATAASWSHALLVQPGIEDAEAAAEAEDWATCLLACLLTVERLAFCELVLDGRAASPREAELLLAAGTRQTPVTDELRELQRLRAENTETDRATAGAALARLAAADEHIRTRIPIDVLPMRTPEGFYPSLRVAATLERLRKSVGLGPFQWDWWTNLS
;
A
#
# COMPACT_ATOMS: atom_id res chain seq x y z
N MET A 1 12.33 19.12 2.26
CA MET A 1 11.18 18.97 1.35
C MET A 1 11.71 18.52 0.00
N THR A 2 11.36 17.32 -0.46
CA THR A 2 11.60 16.89 -1.84
C THR A 2 10.79 17.81 -2.73
N ALA A 3 11.42 18.49 -3.71
CA ALA A 3 10.69 19.31 -4.65
C ALA A 3 9.76 18.39 -5.45
N ILE A 4 8.45 18.68 -5.42
CA ILE A 4 7.47 17.97 -6.24
C ILE A 4 7.72 18.41 -7.69
N ASP A 5 8.28 17.53 -8.49
CA ASP A 5 8.58 17.76 -9.90
C ASP A 5 8.18 16.55 -10.76
N ALA A 6 8.35 16.67 -12.08
CA ALA A 6 8.01 15.61 -13.03
C ALA A 6 8.79 14.31 -12.75
N ARG A 7 10.01 14.38 -12.22
CA ARG A 7 10.81 13.21 -11.87
C ARG A 7 10.26 12.53 -10.61
N TRP A 8 9.96 13.29 -9.55
CA TRP A 8 9.32 12.77 -8.35
C TRP A 8 7.98 12.10 -8.67
N PHE A 9 7.17 12.71 -9.55
CA PHE A 9 5.90 12.14 -9.98
C PHE A 9 6.08 10.82 -10.75
N ALA A 10 7.01 10.79 -11.70
CA ALA A 10 7.30 9.62 -12.52
C ALA A 10 7.91 8.45 -11.73
N GLU A 11 8.67 8.76 -10.68
CA GLU A 11 9.39 7.78 -9.88
C GLU A 11 8.58 7.32 -8.66
N LYS A 12 8.19 8.27 -7.81
CA LYS A 12 7.66 7.99 -6.46
C LYS A 12 6.14 7.91 -6.45
N ALA A 13 5.47 8.94 -6.95
CA ALA A 13 4.01 8.97 -6.96
C ALA A 13 3.43 7.78 -7.73
N THR A 14 4.00 7.48 -8.90
CA THR A 14 3.48 6.38 -9.70
C THR A 14 3.68 5.01 -9.05
N ALA A 15 4.86 4.75 -8.47
CA ALA A 15 5.13 3.50 -7.78
C ALA A 15 4.21 3.29 -6.57
N ALA A 16 3.97 4.35 -5.78
CA ALA A 16 3.02 4.29 -4.66
C ALA A 16 1.58 4.09 -5.13
N SER A 17 1.16 4.75 -6.21
CA SER A 17 -0.19 4.63 -6.77
C SER A 17 -0.50 3.21 -7.27
N TRP A 18 0.44 2.60 -8.00
CA TRP A 18 0.28 1.20 -8.42
C TRP A 18 0.32 0.22 -7.27
N SER A 19 1.18 0.45 -6.27
CA SER A 19 1.24 -0.42 -5.09
C SER A 19 -0.04 -0.31 -4.26
N HIS A 20 -0.64 0.88 -4.16
CA HIS A 20 -1.94 1.07 -3.52
C HIS A 20 -3.04 0.31 -4.28
N ALA A 21 -3.16 0.54 -5.59
CA ALA A 21 -4.21 -0.10 -6.39
C ALA A 21 -4.07 -1.64 -6.48
N LEU A 22 -2.84 -2.15 -6.57
CA LEU A 22 -2.59 -3.58 -6.77
C LEU A 22 -2.50 -4.37 -5.47
N LEU A 23 -2.06 -3.75 -4.37
CA LEU A 23 -1.72 -4.47 -3.13
C LEU A 23 -2.55 -4.03 -1.93
N VAL A 24 -2.98 -2.76 -1.89
CA VAL A 24 -3.74 -2.23 -0.76
C VAL A 24 -5.23 -2.44 -0.97
N GLN A 25 -5.77 -2.04 -2.14
CA GLN A 25 -7.21 -2.17 -2.40
C GLN A 25 -7.71 -3.62 -2.24
N PRO A 26 -7.05 -4.65 -2.81
CA PRO A 26 -7.47 -6.04 -2.58
C PRO A 26 -7.32 -6.48 -1.11
N GLY A 27 -6.29 -6.00 -0.41
CA GLY A 27 -6.09 -6.31 1.00
C GLY A 27 -7.16 -5.70 1.92
N ILE A 28 -7.70 -4.53 1.56
CA ILE A 28 -8.87 -3.94 2.22
C ILE A 28 -10.11 -4.82 1.97
N GLU A 29 -10.36 -5.21 0.71
CA GLU A 29 -11.46 -6.11 0.36
C GLU A 29 -11.39 -7.44 1.13
N ASP A 30 -10.19 -8.04 1.25
CA ASP A 30 -9.97 -9.27 2.01
C ASP A 30 -10.23 -9.09 3.51
N ALA A 31 -9.82 -7.94 4.09
CA ALA A 31 -10.04 -7.64 5.51
C ALA A 31 -11.53 -7.43 5.83
N GLU A 32 -12.26 -6.73 4.95
CA GLU A 32 -13.70 -6.52 5.05
C GLU A 32 -14.47 -7.83 4.89
N ALA A 33 -14.14 -8.64 3.87
CA ALA A 33 -14.76 -9.93 3.65
C ALA A 33 -14.54 -10.91 4.82
N ALA A 34 -13.34 -10.93 5.40
CA ALA A 34 -13.06 -11.74 6.59
C ALA A 34 -13.88 -11.28 7.81
N ALA A 35 -14.07 -9.97 7.98
CA ALA A 35 -14.90 -9.43 9.05
C ALA A 35 -16.39 -9.78 8.86
N GLU A 36 -16.90 -9.72 7.63
CA GLU A 36 -18.28 -10.13 7.31
C GLU A 36 -18.51 -11.62 7.55
N ALA A 37 -17.49 -12.45 7.31
CA ALA A 37 -17.53 -13.89 7.56
C ALA A 37 -17.31 -14.29 9.04
N GLU A 38 -17.11 -13.31 9.93
CA GLU A 38 -16.74 -13.52 11.33
C GLU A 38 -15.41 -14.26 11.56
N ASP A 39 -14.53 -14.27 10.54
CA ASP A 39 -13.18 -14.79 10.65
C ASP A 39 -12.23 -13.69 11.15
N TRP A 40 -12.29 -13.45 12.46
CA TRP A 40 -11.56 -12.37 13.12
C TRP A 40 -10.05 -12.50 13.02
N ALA A 41 -9.53 -13.74 13.04
CA ALA A 41 -8.10 -14.00 12.92
C ALA A 41 -7.58 -13.63 11.52
N THR A 42 -8.32 -14.03 10.47
CA THR A 42 -8.00 -13.66 9.09
C THR A 42 -8.15 -12.15 8.88
N CYS A 43 -9.18 -11.53 9.47
CA CYS A 43 -9.36 -10.07 9.41
C CYS A 43 -8.15 -9.31 10.00
N LEU A 44 -7.67 -9.69 11.18
CA LEU A 44 -6.48 -9.07 11.78
C LEU A 44 -5.23 -9.28 10.92
N LEU A 45 -5.05 -10.48 10.36
CA LEU A 45 -3.89 -10.77 9.51
C LEU A 45 -3.93 -9.97 8.20
N ALA A 46 -5.10 -9.86 7.56
CA ALA A 46 -5.31 -9.06 6.37
C ALA A 46 -5.03 -7.57 6.65
N CYS A 47 -5.53 -7.03 7.77
CA CYS A 47 -5.21 -5.67 8.21
C CYS A 47 -3.70 -5.46 8.39
N LEU A 48 -3.01 -6.39 9.06
CA LEU A 48 -1.55 -6.31 9.29
C LEU A 48 -0.77 -6.24 7.97
N LEU A 49 -1.04 -7.19 7.06
CA LEU A 49 -0.36 -7.26 5.77
C LEU A 49 -0.65 -6.02 4.92
N THR A 50 -1.89 -5.54 4.95
CA THR A 50 -2.30 -4.36 4.17
C THR A 50 -1.66 -3.08 4.69
N VAL A 51 -1.58 -2.89 6.02
CA VAL A 51 -0.87 -1.75 6.61
C VAL A 51 0.63 -1.80 6.35
N GLU A 52 1.24 -2.99 6.26
CA GLU A 52 2.63 -3.13 5.81
C GLU A 52 2.83 -2.62 4.38
N ARG A 53 1.88 -2.89 3.46
CA ARG A 53 1.88 -2.34 2.09
C ARG A 53 1.65 -0.82 2.05
N LEU A 54 0.82 -0.29 2.94
CA LEU A 54 0.65 1.16 3.12
C LEU A 54 1.95 1.81 3.62
N ALA A 55 2.67 1.16 4.53
CA ALA A 55 3.97 1.66 5.03
C ALA A 55 5.02 1.68 3.91
N PHE A 56 4.99 0.69 3.02
CA PHE A 56 5.79 0.73 1.79
C PHE A 56 5.45 1.94 0.90
N CYS A 57 4.16 2.19 0.66
CA CYS A 57 3.72 3.36 -0.11
C CYS A 57 4.26 4.66 0.49
N GLU A 58 4.22 4.79 1.82
CA GLU A 58 4.77 5.95 2.52
C GLU A 58 6.27 6.12 2.31
N LEU A 59 7.05 5.04 2.45
CA LEU A 59 8.50 5.05 2.26
C LEU A 59 8.89 5.42 0.82
N VAL A 60 8.11 4.97 -0.16
CA VAL A 60 8.30 5.33 -1.57
C VAL A 60 8.01 6.81 -1.79
N LEU A 61 6.88 7.33 -1.29
CA LEU A 61 6.51 8.75 -1.40
C LEU A 61 7.55 9.67 -0.76
N ASP A 62 8.12 9.25 0.35
CA ASP A 62 9.20 9.95 1.06
C ASP A 62 10.58 9.80 0.38
N GLY A 63 10.67 9.01 -0.69
CA GLY A 63 11.90 8.75 -1.44
C GLY A 63 12.93 7.90 -0.69
N ARG A 64 12.47 7.10 0.28
CA ARG A 64 13.31 6.28 1.17
C ARG A 64 13.42 4.83 0.76
N ALA A 65 12.44 4.32 0.04
CA ALA A 65 12.50 3.00 -0.56
C ALA A 65 12.48 3.12 -2.08
N ALA A 66 13.39 2.41 -2.73
CA ALA A 66 13.43 2.23 -4.17
C ALA A 66 12.88 0.86 -4.60
N SER A 67 12.54 -0.04 -3.66
CA SER A 67 11.93 -1.35 -3.93
C SER A 67 11.15 -1.88 -2.73
N PRO A 68 10.22 -2.85 -2.92
CA PRO A 68 9.55 -3.53 -1.82
C PRO A 68 10.53 -4.17 -0.83
N ARG A 69 11.60 -4.79 -1.33
CA ARG A 69 12.62 -5.45 -0.49
C ARG A 69 13.37 -4.47 0.40
N GLU A 70 13.72 -3.30 -0.12
CA GLU A 70 14.37 -2.25 0.67
C GLU A 70 13.43 -1.72 1.75
N ALA A 71 12.15 -1.56 1.43
CA ALA A 71 11.15 -1.13 2.39
C ALA A 71 10.94 -2.15 3.52
N GLU A 72 10.86 -3.43 3.21
CA GLU A 72 10.81 -4.51 4.22
C GLU A 72 11.99 -4.41 5.20
N LEU A 73 13.20 -4.19 4.68
CA LEU A 73 14.39 -4.03 5.54
C LEU A 73 14.32 -2.78 6.41
N LEU A 74 13.84 -1.65 5.87
CA LEU A 74 13.67 -0.40 6.62
C LEU A 74 12.62 -0.52 7.73
N LEU A 75 11.51 -1.22 7.44
CA LEU A 75 10.45 -1.51 8.40
C LEU A 75 10.95 -2.46 9.49
N ALA A 76 11.63 -3.55 9.12
CA ALA A 76 12.22 -4.51 10.06
C ALA A 76 13.27 -3.87 10.98
N ALA A 77 14.05 -2.92 10.46
CA ALA A 77 15.04 -2.19 11.24
C ALA A 77 14.42 -1.15 12.19
N GLY A 78 13.11 -0.89 12.11
CA GLY A 78 12.39 0.02 13.02
C GLY A 78 12.85 1.48 12.94
N THR A 79 13.54 1.86 11.87
CA THR A 79 14.37 3.08 11.80
C THR A 79 13.58 4.39 11.75
N ARG A 80 12.26 4.35 11.59
CA ARG A 80 11.43 5.55 11.52
C ARG A 80 10.04 5.38 12.12
N GLN A 81 9.55 6.47 12.71
CA GLN A 81 8.16 6.67 13.06
C GLN A 81 7.52 7.61 12.04
N THR A 82 6.43 7.13 11.47
CA THR A 82 5.50 7.80 10.57
C THR A 82 4.10 7.36 10.98
N PRO A 83 3.04 8.11 10.62
CA PRO A 83 1.68 7.73 10.94
C PRO A 83 1.35 6.28 10.57
N VAL A 84 1.75 5.81 9.39
CA VAL A 84 1.48 4.42 8.97
C VAL A 84 2.30 3.39 9.75
N THR A 85 3.58 3.68 10.03
CA THR A 85 4.39 2.75 10.84
C THR A 85 3.91 2.68 12.30
N ASP A 86 3.27 3.72 12.81
CA ASP A 86 2.68 3.70 14.15
C ASP A 86 1.43 2.81 14.17
N GLU A 87 0.57 2.89 13.16
CA GLU A 87 -0.54 1.95 12.98
C GLU A 87 -0.05 0.50 12.80
N LEU A 88 1.03 0.29 12.04
CA LEU A 88 1.64 -1.03 11.85
C LEU A 88 2.14 -1.61 13.18
N ARG A 89 2.84 -0.82 14.00
CA ARG A 89 3.33 -1.26 15.31
C ARG A 89 2.18 -1.61 16.25
N GLU A 90 1.11 -0.83 16.23
CA GLU A 90 -0.07 -1.11 17.03
C GLU A 90 -0.77 -2.40 16.60
N LEU A 91 -0.86 -2.69 15.30
CA LEU A 91 -1.36 -3.97 14.79
C LEU A 91 -0.46 -5.16 15.19
N GLN A 92 0.85 -4.99 15.10
CA GLN A 92 1.83 -6.00 15.55
C GLN A 92 1.66 -6.27 17.05
N ARG A 93 1.45 -5.22 17.85
CA ARG A 93 1.17 -5.32 19.29
C ARG A 93 -0.13 -6.05 19.57
N LEU A 94 -1.23 -5.68 18.90
CA LEU A 94 -2.52 -6.38 19.00
C LEU A 94 -2.39 -7.86 18.70
N ARG A 95 -1.66 -8.24 17.64
CA ARG A 95 -1.41 -9.64 17.28
C ARG A 95 -0.58 -10.38 18.33
N ALA A 96 0.40 -9.72 18.95
CA ALA A 96 1.25 -10.33 19.97
C ALA A 96 0.55 -10.50 21.33
N GLU A 97 -0.33 -9.56 21.70
CA GLU A 97 -1.03 -9.56 22.98
C GLU A 97 -2.25 -10.48 23.00
N ASN A 98 -2.85 -10.79 21.85
CA ASN A 98 -4.07 -11.59 21.75
C ASN A 98 -3.75 -13.00 21.22
N THR A 99 -3.93 -14.01 22.08
CA THR A 99 -3.79 -15.43 21.68
C THR A 99 -4.96 -15.88 20.79
N GLU A 100 -6.14 -15.34 21.04
CA GLU A 100 -7.33 -15.49 20.20
C GLU A 100 -7.80 -14.11 19.75
N THR A 101 -8.11 -13.95 18.47
CA THR A 101 -8.60 -12.67 17.94
C THR A 101 -10.12 -12.65 18.04
N ASP A 102 -10.66 -11.69 18.76
CA ASP A 102 -12.10 -11.48 18.89
C ASP A 102 -12.58 -10.32 17.99
N ARG A 103 -13.90 -10.09 18.00
CA ARG A 103 -14.53 -9.02 17.23
C ARG A 103 -14.00 -7.63 17.61
N ALA A 104 -13.71 -7.40 18.89
CA ALA A 104 -13.22 -6.09 19.35
C ALA A 104 -11.81 -5.81 18.82
N THR A 105 -10.94 -6.83 18.84
CA THR A 105 -9.59 -6.78 18.30
C THR A 105 -9.60 -6.60 16.78
N ALA A 106 -10.46 -7.35 16.07
CA ALA A 106 -10.63 -7.18 14.62
C ALA A 106 -11.16 -5.78 14.26
N GLY A 107 -12.16 -5.27 15.00
CA GLY A 107 -12.67 -3.91 14.81
C GLY A 107 -11.61 -2.84 15.06
N ALA A 108 -10.78 -3.03 16.08
CA ALA A 108 -9.64 -2.16 16.37
C ALA A 108 -8.57 -2.22 15.26
N ALA A 109 -8.42 -3.36 14.59
CA ALA A 109 -7.51 -3.52 13.45
C ALA A 109 -8.03 -2.81 12.19
N LEU A 110 -9.32 -2.97 11.88
CA LEU A 110 -9.97 -2.29 10.76
C LEU A 110 -9.91 -0.76 10.90
N ALA A 111 -10.11 -0.23 12.11
CA ALA A 111 -9.99 1.21 12.36
C ALA A 111 -8.59 1.76 12.04
N ARG A 112 -7.54 0.98 12.36
CA ARG A 112 -6.14 1.33 12.09
C ARG A 112 -5.81 1.23 10.61
N LEU A 113 -6.30 0.19 9.93
CA LEU A 113 -6.22 0.06 8.49
C LEU A 113 -6.85 1.27 7.80
N ALA A 114 -8.07 1.65 8.19
CA ALA A 114 -8.77 2.81 7.63
C ALA A 114 -8.00 4.13 7.86
N ALA A 115 -7.42 4.34 9.05
CA ALA A 115 -6.61 5.52 9.35
C ALA A 115 -5.33 5.58 8.49
N ALA A 116 -4.64 4.45 8.34
CA ALA A 116 -3.46 4.34 7.50
C ALA A 116 -3.77 4.57 6.01
N ASP A 117 -4.88 3.99 5.52
CA ASP A 117 -5.32 4.16 4.13
C ASP A 117 -5.70 5.60 3.83
N GLU A 118 -6.50 6.24 4.69
CA GLU A 118 -6.87 7.65 4.53
C GLU A 118 -5.62 8.54 4.46
N HIS A 119 -4.66 8.35 5.37
CA HIS A 119 -3.41 9.09 5.35
C HIS A 119 -2.67 8.93 4.01
N ILE A 120 -2.58 7.72 3.47
CA ILE A 120 -1.92 7.47 2.19
C ILE A 120 -2.72 8.08 1.02
N ARG A 121 -4.05 7.94 0.99
CA ARG A 121 -4.89 8.52 -0.07
C ARG A 121 -4.75 10.03 -0.16
N THR A 122 -4.60 10.74 0.97
CA THR A 122 -4.35 12.20 0.93
C THR A 122 -2.99 12.58 0.33
N ARG A 123 -2.06 11.62 0.19
CA ARG A 123 -0.69 11.85 -0.29
C ARG A 123 -0.45 11.33 -1.70
N ILE A 124 -1.26 10.39 -2.19
CA ILE A 124 -1.16 9.85 -3.54
C ILE A 124 -1.84 10.82 -4.51
N PRO A 125 -1.12 11.38 -5.51
CA PRO A 125 -1.69 12.36 -6.43
C PRO A 125 -2.37 11.73 -7.66
N ILE A 126 -2.35 10.39 -7.79
CA ILE A 126 -2.94 9.66 -8.92
C ILE A 126 -3.92 8.65 -8.35
N ASP A 127 -5.20 8.87 -8.63
CA ASP A 127 -6.20 7.85 -8.40
C ASP A 127 -6.14 6.81 -9.54
N VAL A 128 -5.77 5.58 -9.20
CA VAL A 128 -5.69 4.47 -10.15
C VAL A 128 -6.96 3.66 -10.03
N LEU A 129 -7.75 3.67 -11.10
CA LEU A 129 -8.99 2.91 -11.17
C LEU A 129 -8.72 1.41 -10.99
N PRO A 130 -9.61 0.67 -10.29
CA PRO A 130 -9.51 -0.77 -10.13
C PRO A 130 -9.33 -1.46 -11.48
N MET A 131 -8.39 -2.40 -11.57
CA MET A 131 -8.11 -3.10 -12.83
C MET A 131 -9.22 -4.07 -13.27
N ARG A 132 -10.16 -4.39 -12.36
CA ARG A 132 -11.24 -5.35 -12.57
C ARG A 132 -12.61 -4.65 -12.51
N THR A 133 -12.90 -3.76 -13.46
CA THR A 133 -14.26 -3.25 -13.65
C THR A 133 -14.99 -4.01 -14.75
N PRO A 134 -16.35 -3.99 -14.78
CA PRO A 134 -17.13 -4.53 -15.88
C PRO A 134 -16.83 -3.88 -17.25
N GLU A 135 -16.37 -2.63 -17.28
CA GLU A 135 -15.91 -1.95 -18.51
C GLU A 135 -14.48 -2.37 -18.94
N GLY A 136 -13.77 -3.13 -18.11
CA GLY A 136 -12.54 -3.83 -18.44
C GLY A 136 -11.23 -3.09 -18.17
N PHE A 137 -10.14 -3.80 -18.47
CA PHE A 137 -8.70 -3.51 -18.27
C PHE A 137 -8.15 -2.24 -18.98
N TYR A 138 -8.97 -1.50 -19.72
CA TYR A 138 -8.50 -0.49 -20.69
C TYR A 138 -8.11 0.88 -20.11
N PRO A 139 -8.83 1.45 -19.11
CA PRO A 139 -8.46 2.76 -18.55
C PRO A 139 -7.15 2.73 -17.77
N SER A 140 -6.93 1.71 -16.95
CA SER A 140 -5.70 1.53 -16.16
C SER A 140 -4.48 1.30 -17.05
N LEU A 141 -4.61 0.52 -18.15
CA LEU A 141 -3.55 0.39 -19.15
C LEU A 141 -3.18 1.70 -19.84
N ARG A 142 -4.17 2.57 -20.14
CA ARG A 142 -3.90 3.88 -20.73
C ARG A 142 -3.13 4.79 -19.77
N VAL A 143 -3.46 4.73 -18.49
CA VAL A 143 -2.72 5.42 -17.42
C VAL A 143 -1.30 4.87 -17.34
N ALA A 144 -1.12 3.55 -17.31
CA ALA A 144 0.20 2.89 -17.31
C ALA A 144 1.07 3.33 -18.49
N ALA A 145 0.54 3.27 -19.72
CA ALA A 145 1.25 3.68 -20.92
C ALA A 145 1.62 5.18 -20.93
N THR A 146 0.78 6.03 -20.33
CA THR A 146 1.07 7.46 -20.21
C THR A 146 2.18 7.72 -19.20
N LEU A 147 2.18 7.00 -18.08
CA LEU A 147 3.21 7.12 -17.05
C LEU A 147 4.56 6.55 -17.52
N GLU A 148 4.56 5.49 -18.34
CA GLU A 148 5.77 4.99 -19.01
C GLU A 148 6.39 6.04 -19.94
N ARG A 149 5.57 6.76 -20.72
CA ARG A 149 6.07 7.88 -21.55
C ARG A 149 6.66 8.99 -20.70
N LEU A 150 6.02 9.33 -19.58
CA LEU A 150 6.54 10.33 -18.64
C LEU A 150 7.90 9.90 -18.08
N ARG A 151 8.03 8.66 -17.59
CA ARG A 151 9.30 8.10 -17.10
C ARG A 151 10.42 8.20 -18.11
N LYS A 152 10.14 7.79 -19.36
CA LYS A 152 11.10 7.93 -20.46
C LYS A 152 11.52 9.38 -20.70
N SER A 153 10.57 10.33 -20.65
CA SER A 153 10.87 11.75 -20.87
C SER A 153 11.77 12.38 -19.79
N VAL A 154 11.79 11.81 -18.57
CA VAL A 154 12.63 12.27 -17.46
C VAL A 154 13.87 11.39 -17.22
N GLY A 155 14.19 10.50 -18.19
CA GLY A 155 15.38 9.66 -18.16
C GLY A 155 15.32 8.46 -17.22
N LEU A 156 14.12 8.05 -16.81
CA LEU A 156 13.91 6.83 -16.00
C LEU A 156 13.69 5.61 -16.91
N GLY A 157 14.07 4.44 -16.40
CA GLY A 157 13.77 3.16 -17.03
C GLY A 157 12.28 2.76 -16.91
N PRO A 158 11.89 1.61 -17.49
CA PRO A 158 10.52 1.12 -17.41
C PRO A 158 10.06 0.92 -15.95
N PHE A 159 8.76 0.77 -15.74
CA PHE A 159 8.26 0.32 -14.44
C PHE A 159 8.84 -1.05 -14.09
N GLN A 160 9.11 -1.23 -12.80
CA GLN A 160 9.49 -2.52 -12.25
C GLN A 160 8.23 -3.35 -12.01
N TRP A 161 7.59 -3.79 -13.11
CA TRP A 161 6.35 -4.57 -13.04
C TRP A 161 6.50 -5.83 -12.19
N ASP A 162 7.72 -6.37 -12.12
CA ASP A 162 8.10 -7.52 -11.31
C ASP A 162 7.81 -7.36 -9.81
N TRP A 163 7.66 -6.13 -9.31
CA TRP A 163 7.26 -5.86 -7.93
C TRP A 163 5.86 -6.38 -7.61
N TRP A 164 5.01 -6.51 -8.62
CA TRP A 164 3.61 -6.88 -8.45
C TRP A 164 3.27 -8.25 -9.08
N THR A 165 4.12 -8.80 -9.96
CA THR A 165 3.87 -10.09 -10.64
C THR A 165 4.26 -11.31 -9.83
N ASN A 166 5.07 -11.18 -8.77
CA ASN A 166 5.49 -12.28 -7.90
C ASN A 166 4.61 -12.43 -6.63
N LEU A 167 3.39 -11.89 -6.67
CA LEU A 167 2.44 -11.94 -5.55
C LEU A 167 1.32 -12.97 -5.78
N SER A 168 1.56 -13.92 -6.68
CA SER A 168 0.74 -15.13 -6.89
C SER A 168 1.25 -16.31 -6.08
#